data_AF-A0A8H8NRY9-F1
#
_entry.id   AF-A0A8H8NRY9-F1
#
_cell.length_a   1.000
_cell.length_b   1.000
_cell.length_c   1.000
_cell.angle_alpha   90.00
_cell.angle_beta   90.00
_cell.angle_gamma   90.00
#
_symmetry.space_group_name_H-M   'P 1'
#
loop_
_entity.id
_entity.type
_entity.pdbx_description
1 polymer ?
#
loop_
_entity_poly.entity_id
_entity_poly.type
_entity_poly.pdbx_seq_one_letter_code
_entity_poly.pdbx_strand_id
1 'polypeptide(L)'
;MPTIAPHPVATEPASPAPTGSSLAALFLTSKKALLHGNNICNHASTLTAGSSNLTVDILTLDAKLQWLTRNVADQLKAANSVAKYLESERDRAHSAAKEWDRARSRRTRSLDAILEQLGNQAVPPSLHKTVAGSSIFGSPRSDTGRQLPDTPQTEINDKASLGASGLNQESDQTVQERSRWKTLRDFIDERSIEEALERIEDERLRLDDSLARSYDFPQALDEQISAVRNALPRLSAEPILHEVHRHMTEQDRLVHAMAEDLEGIARHFGQVKDALQVEDDGGVINMDDIRSEANIWFPFERKLTCDGIALDQDTNELSAVVRDLDQSGGSVEDLHEQLSTIKASKLQDLETHQTILTKLEDLEEMMMAMLAEQDAVHHEANSLLETLNSRLVELENLEAAYLAYRRSYARLLQEMARRERYRAEMEEMVHGMVERLERYRDEETQRRHEFFTQEGEFIPEDLCPFVTDPPARWSFANTGEDDGRVIAEGLLEEARRILEDT
;
A
#
# COMPACT_ATOMS: atom_id res chain seq x y z
N MET A 1 -79.18 49.67 -41.62
CA MET A 1 -80.09 50.82 -41.38
C MET A 1 -79.41 51.73 -40.38
N PRO A 2 -79.11 53.00 -40.67
CA PRO A 2 -79.09 53.72 -41.96
C PRO A 2 -77.67 54.27 -42.25
N THR A 3 -77.19 54.41 -43.50
CA THR A 3 -77.59 55.40 -44.53
C THR A 3 -77.49 56.81 -43.94
N ILE A 4 -76.54 57.65 -44.39
CA ILE A 4 -76.81 58.71 -45.37
C ILE A 4 -75.47 59.16 -46.01
N ALA A 5 -75.40 58.99 -47.33
CA ALA A 5 -74.85 59.98 -48.25
C ALA A 5 -76.07 60.77 -48.82
N PRO A 6 -75.96 61.99 -49.41
CA PRO A 6 -75.22 62.16 -50.68
C PRO A 6 -74.58 63.57 -50.96
N HIS A 7 -73.39 63.56 -51.61
CA HIS A 7 -72.97 64.27 -52.85
C HIS A 7 -73.21 65.80 -53.09
N PRO A 8 -72.57 66.48 -54.10
CA PRO A 8 -71.47 66.09 -55.01
C PRO A 8 -70.46 67.21 -55.42
N VAL A 9 -69.56 66.83 -56.35
CA VAL A 9 -68.82 67.62 -57.39
C VAL A 9 -67.63 68.48 -56.95
N ALA A 10 -66.42 68.00 -57.28
CA ALA A 10 -65.52 68.71 -58.18
C ALA A 10 -64.54 67.74 -58.85
N THR A 11 -64.69 67.69 -60.16
CA THR A 11 -63.88 67.16 -61.25
C THR A 11 -62.36 67.33 -61.08
N GLU A 12 -61.64 66.26 -61.40
CA GLU A 12 -60.30 66.14 -62.02
C GLU A 12 -59.50 67.43 -62.37
N PRO A 13 -58.15 67.39 -62.30
CA PRO A 13 -57.39 66.38 -63.04
C PRO A 13 -56.30 65.65 -62.27
N ALA A 14 -56.11 64.41 -62.73
CA ALA A 14 -54.92 63.61 -62.62
C ALA A 14 -53.64 64.46 -62.62
N SER A 15 -52.94 64.43 -61.49
CA SER A 15 -51.55 64.86 -61.44
C SER A 15 -50.71 63.76 -62.11
N PRO A 16 -49.97 64.08 -63.17
CA PRO A 16 -49.14 63.12 -63.87
C PRO A 16 -48.05 62.62 -62.92
N ALA A 17 -47.81 61.30 -62.95
CA ALA A 17 -46.60 60.72 -62.40
C ALA A 17 -45.39 61.48 -62.98
N PRO A 18 -44.45 61.97 -62.14
CA PRO A 18 -43.18 62.47 -62.66
C PRO A 18 -42.34 61.26 -63.07
N THR A 19 -42.51 60.86 -64.33
CA THR A 19 -41.47 60.15 -65.09
C THR A 19 -40.29 61.10 -65.26
N GLY A 20 -39.15 60.74 -64.69
CA GLY A 20 -37.91 61.51 -64.73
C GLY A 20 -37.36 61.79 -63.33
N SER A 21 -36.69 60.81 -62.74
CA SER A 21 -35.79 61.00 -61.60
C SER A 21 -34.81 62.12 -61.95
N SER A 22 -34.98 63.31 -61.35
CA SER A 22 -34.05 64.43 -61.54
C SER A 22 -32.63 63.96 -61.19
N LEU A 23 -31.66 64.32 -62.03
CA LEU A 23 -30.25 63.92 -61.86
C LEU A 23 -29.70 64.34 -60.48
N ALA A 24 -30.20 65.43 -59.90
CA ALA A 24 -29.94 65.84 -58.52
C ALA A 24 -30.41 64.83 -57.46
N ALA A 25 -31.54 64.14 -57.68
CA ALA A 25 -32.04 63.09 -56.81
C ALA A 25 -31.20 61.81 -56.92
N LEU A 26 -30.75 61.46 -58.13
CA LEU A 26 -29.80 60.35 -58.35
C LEU A 26 -28.46 60.64 -57.66
N PHE A 27 -27.96 61.87 -57.77
CA PHE A 27 -26.74 62.33 -57.09
C PHE A 27 -26.85 62.23 -55.57
N LEU A 28 -27.97 62.68 -55.00
CA LEU A 28 -28.19 62.59 -53.55
C LEU A 28 -28.27 61.14 -53.06
N THR A 29 -28.92 60.28 -53.85
CA THR A 29 -29.09 58.86 -53.54
C THR A 29 -27.75 58.11 -53.60
N SER A 30 -26.97 58.36 -54.66
CA SER A 30 -25.62 57.81 -54.83
C SER A 30 -24.65 58.30 -53.75
N LYS A 31 -24.70 59.59 -53.39
CA LYS A 31 -23.92 60.14 -52.27
C LYS A 31 -24.27 59.49 -50.94
N LYS A 32 -25.56 59.26 -50.66
CA LYS A 32 -26.01 58.61 -49.42
C LYS A 32 -25.55 57.16 -49.35
N ALA A 33 -25.68 56.42 -50.45
CA ALA A 33 -25.22 55.03 -50.56
C ALA A 33 -23.69 54.93 -50.37
N LEU A 34 -22.92 55.84 -50.98
CA LEU A 34 -21.46 55.87 -50.83
C LEU A 34 -21.03 56.14 -49.39
N LEU A 35 -21.64 57.12 -48.72
CA LEU A 35 -21.33 57.42 -47.32
C LEU A 35 -21.69 56.24 -46.40
N HIS A 36 -22.83 55.59 -46.64
CA HIS A 36 -23.27 54.42 -45.89
C HIS A 36 -22.34 53.22 -46.10
N GLY A 37 -22.04 52.87 -47.36
CA GLY A 37 -21.11 51.81 -47.71
C GLY A 37 -19.71 52.05 -47.14
N ASN A 38 -19.20 53.28 -47.22
CA ASN A 38 -17.91 53.63 -46.64
C ASN A 38 -17.89 53.45 -45.12
N ASN A 39 -18.97 53.80 -44.40
CA ASN A 39 -19.03 53.59 -42.96
C ASN A 39 -18.98 52.11 -42.59
N ILE A 40 -19.74 51.26 -43.30
CA ILE A 40 -19.78 49.82 -43.02
C ILE A 40 -18.47 49.14 -43.38
N CYS A 41 -17.86 49.46 -44.54
CA CYS A 41 -16.56 48.93 -44.91
C CYS A 41 -15.45 49.35 -43.93
N ASN A 42 -15.45 50.60 -43.43
CA ASN A 42 -14.50 51.03 -42.40
C ASN A 42 -14.72 50.32 -41.06
N HIS A 43 -15.99 50.06 -40.70
CA HIS A 43 -16.32 49.28 -39.50
C HIS A 43 -15.85 47.82 -39.64
N ALA A 44 -16.21 47.14 -40.73
CA ALA A 44 -15.81 45.77 -41.04
C ALA A 44 -14.29 45.61 -41.14
N SER A 45 -13.58 46.59 -41.72
CA SER A 45 -12.11 46.61 -41.76
C SER A 45 -11.51 46.69 -40.36
N THR A 46 -12.08 47.52 -39.48
CA THR A 46 -11.67 47.65 -38.07
C THR A 46 -11.91 46.35 -37.31
N LEU A 47 -13.07 45.71 -37.50
CA LEU A 47 -13.39 44.41 -36.91
C LEU A 47 -12.47 43.30 -37.44
N THR A 48 -12.11 43.33 -38.71
CA THR A 48 -11.18 42.37 -39.32
C THR A 48 -9.78 42.49 -38.76
N ALA A 49 -9.28 43.73 -38.61
CA ALA A 49 -8.03 43.98 -37.91
C ALA A 49 -8.07 43.48 -36.44
N GLY A 50 -9.19 43.70 -35.75
CA GLY A 50 -9.42 43.16 -34.40
C GLY A 50 -9.46 41.62 -34.38
N SER A 51 -10.09 41.00 -35.37
CA SER A 51 -10.24 39.55 -35.50
C SER A 51 -8.89 38.85 -35.77
N SER A 52 -7.99 39.50 -36.52
CA SER A 52 -6.61 39.04 -36.69
C SER A 52 -5.86 39.00 -35.36
N ASN A 53 -6.01 40.01 -34.51
CA ASN A 53 -5.39 40.02 -33.18
C ASN A 53 -6.00 38.94 -32.27
N LEU A 54 -7.32 38.77 -32.29
CA LEU A 54 -8.02 37.71 -31.55
C LEU A 54 -7.53 36.32 -31.96
N THR A 55 -7.31 36.10 -33.26
CA THR A 55 -6.79 34.84 -33.80
C THR A 55 -5.43 34.50 -33.21
N VAL A 56 -4.49 35.44 -33.22
CA VAL A 56 -3.15 35.23 -32.64
C VAL A 56 -3.25 34.92 -31.14
N ASP A 57 -4.11 35.63 -30.41
CA ASP A 57 -4.35 35.38 -28.99
C ASP A 57 -4.93 33.99 -28.73
N ILE A 58 -5.94 33.57 -29.50
CA ILE A 58 -6.59 32.25 -29.39
C ILE A 58 -5.57 31.14 -29.64
N LEU A 59 -4.79 31.23 -30.72
CA LEU A 59 -3.77 30.23 -31.06
C LEU A 59 -2.68 30.16 -29.99
N THR A 60 -2.27 31.30 -29.45
CA THR A 60 -1.27 31.37 -28.37
C THR A 60 -1.82 30.75 -27.07
N LEU A 61 -3.07 31.06 -26.71
CA LEU A 61 -3.73 30.47 -25.55
C LEU A 61 -3.89 28.96 -25.71
N ASP A 62 -4.34 28.49 -26.86
CA ASP A 62 -4.50 27.06 -27.12
C ASP A 62 -3.15 26.31 -27.05
N ALA A 63 -2.09 26.84 -27.65
CA ALA A 63 -0.76 26.25 -27.54
C ALA A 63 -0.29 26.13 -26.08
N LYS A 64 -0.53 27.17 -25.26
CA LYS A 64 -0.22 27.15 -23.81
C LYS A 64 -1.06 26.11 -23.07
N LEU A 65 -2.36 26.03 -23.33
CA LEU A 65 -3.28 25.07 -22.70
C LEU A 65 -2.92 23.62 -23.06
N GLN A 66 -2.60 23.35 -24.33
CA GLN A 66 -2.12 22.04 -24.77
C GLN A 66 -0.82 21.66 -24.08
N TRP A 67 0.13 22.60 -23.98
CA TRP A 67 1.37 22.38 -23.27
C TRP A 67 1.12 22.08 -21.79
N LEU A 68 0.30 22.89 -21.09
CA LEU A 68 -0.07 22.67 -19.69
C LEU A 68 -0.73 21.31 -19.49
N THR A 69 -1.73 20.96 -20.31
CA THR A 69 -2.44 19.68 -20.23
C THR A 69 -1.49 18.48 -20.36
N ARG A 70 -0.55 18.54 -21.31
CA ARG A 70 0.45 17.47 -21.49
C ARG A 70 1.38 17.37 -20.29
N ASN A 71 1.87 18.49 -19.78
CA ASN A 71 2.76 18.49 -18.61
C ASN A 71 2.05 17.98 -17.36
N VAL A 72 0.79 18.38 -17.10
CA VAL A 72 0.00 17.82 -16.00
C VAL A 72 -0.16 16.31 -16.17
N ALA A 73 -0.48 15.84 -17.39
CA ALA A 73 -0.58 14.40 -17.63
C ALA A 73 0.73 13.65 -17.36
N ASP A 74 1.88 14.25 -17.67
CA ASP A 74 3.19 13.66 -17.37
C ASP A 74 3.51 13.68 -15.87
N GLN A 75 3.15 14.74 -15.14
CA GLN A 75 3.25 14.77 -13.66
C GLN A 75 2.37 13.70 -13.02
N LEU A 76 1.14 13.48 -13.51
CA LEU A 76 0.28 12.40 -13.01
C LEU A 76 0.87 11.01 -13.26
N LYS A 77 1.62 10.79 -14.35
CA LYS A 77 2.35 9.53 -14.57
C LYS A 77 3.48 9.34 -13.55
N ALA A 78 4.19 10.42 -13.20
CA ALA A 78 5.22 10.38 -12.16
C ALA A 78 4.59 10.07 -10.80
N ALA A 79 3.50 10.74 -10.43
CA ALA A 79 2.72 10.46 -9.21
C ALA A 79 2.23 9.00 -9.16
N ASN A 80 1.71 8.48 -10.27
CA ASN A 80 1.33 7.06 -10.36
C ASN A 80 2.52 6.11 -10.16
N SER A 81 3.72 6.51 -10.60
CA SER A 81 4.93 5.72 -10.38
C SER A 81 5.34 5.71 -8.90
N VAL A 82 5.13 6.82 -8.19
CA VAL A 82 5.32 6.90 -6.73
C VAL A 82 4.31 6.02 -6.00
N ALA A 83 3.02 6.06 -6.37
CA ALA A 83 2.01 5.18 -5.77
C ALA A 83 2.38 3.69 -5.92
N LYS A 84 2.85 3.27 -7.11
CA LYS A 84 3.36 1.92 -7.35
C LYS A 84 4.61 1.58 -6.53
N TYR A 85 5.51 2.54 -6.34
CA TYR A 85 6.69 2.35 -5.50
C TYR A 85 6.29 2.09 -4.04
N LEU A 86 5.39 2.90 -3.49
CA LEU A 86 4.87 2.72 -2.13
C LEU A 86 4.19 1.35 -1.96
N GLU A 87 3.38 0.94 -2.94
CA GLU A 87 2.74 -0.38 -2.94
C GLU A 87 3.76 -1.53 -2.95
N SER A 88 4.75 -1.47 -3.84
CA SER A 88 5.81 -2.49 -3.95
C SER A 88 6.61 -2.62 -2.64
N GLU A 89 6.94 -1.49 -2.04
CA GLU A 89 7.71 -1.45 -0.80
C GLU A 89 6.90 -1.98 0.39
N ARG A 90 5.62 -1.65 0.47
CA ARG A 90 4.68 -2.23 1.43
C ARG A 90 4.60 -3.75 1.28
N ASP A 91 4.42 -4.25 0.05
CA ASP A 91 4.32 -5.69 -0.23
C ASP A 91 5.60 -6.44 0.16
N ARG A 92 6.77 -5.81 -0.03
CA ARG A 92 8.07 -6.32 0.41
C ARG A 92 8.13 -6.48 1.93
N ALA A 93 7.71 -5.47 2.69
CA ALA A 93 7.70 -5.49 4.15
C ALA A 93 6.72 -6.55 4.70
N HIS A 94 5.50 -6.62 4.16
CA HIS A 94 4.53 -7.66 4.52
C HIS A 94 5.02 -9.07 4.19
N SER A 95 5.69 -9.24 3.05
CA SER A 95 6.26 -10.54 2.68
C SER A 95 7.36 -10.99 3.65
N ALA A 96 8.19 -10.06 4.13
CA ALA A 96 9.20 -10.33 5.14
C ALA A 96 8.57 -10.72 6.48
N ALA A 97 7.57 -9.97 6.95
CA ALA A 97 6.82 -10.30 8.16
C ALA A 97 6.17 -11.69 8.08
N LYS A 98 5.56 -12.03 6.94
CA LYS A 98 4.95 -13.34 6.70
C LYS A 98 5.96 -14.49 6.69
N GLU A 99 7.16 -14.28 6.14
CA GLU A 99 8.20 -15.32 6.20
C GLU A 99 8.71 -15.51 7.62
N TRP A 100 8.86 -14.42 8.37
CA TRP A 100 9.18 -14.48 9.78
C TRP A 100 8.10 -15.24 10.58
N ASP A 101 6.81 -14.99 10.33
CA ASP A 101 5.69 -15.70 10.97
C ASP A 101 5.75 -17.22 10.71
N ARG A 102 6.13 -17.62 9.48
CA ARG A 102 6.36 -19.04 9.15
C ARG A 102 7.54 -19.61 9.93
N ALA A 103 8.64 -18.87 10.03
CA ALA A 103 9.81 -19.30 10.79
C ALA A 103 9.48 -19.46 12.28
N ARG A 104 8.79 -18.48 12.88
CA ARG A 104 8.30 -18.54 14.26
C ARG A 104 7.43 -19.76 14.48
N SER A 105 6.42 -19.96 13.63
CA SER A 105 5.49 -21.09 13.73
C SER A 105 6.19 -22.45 13.64
N ARG A 106 7.30 -22.55 12.89
CA ARG A 106 8.13 -23.78 12.86
C ARG A 106 8.88 -23.98 14.16
N ARG A 107 9.52 -22.94 14.70
CA ARG A 107 10.32 -23.00 15.93
C ARG A 107 9.47 -23.27 17.16
N THR A 108 8.35 -22.58 17.32
CA THR A 108 7.42 -22.80 18.44
C THR A 108 6.90 -24.24 18.45
N ARG A 109 6.47 -24.78 17.29
CA ARG A 109 6.05 -26.19 17.19
C ARG A 109 7.18 -27.18 17.53
N SER A 110 8.42 -26.87 17.16
CA SER A 110 9.57 -27.71 17.51
C SER A 110 9.83 -27.70 19.02
N LEU A 111 9.78 -26.51 19.63
CA LEU A 111 9.93 -26.34 21.07
C LEU A 111 8.82 -27.08 21.84
N ASP A 112 7.55 -26.92 21.42
CA ASP A 112 6.41 -27.63 22.02
C ASP A 112 6.59 -29.15 21.95
N ALA A 113 7.04 -29.68 20.81
CA ALA A 113 7.31 -31.10 20.64
C ALA A 113 8.43 -31.60 21.57
N ILE A 114 9.48 -30.79 21.79
CA ILE A 114 10.56 -31.13 22.74
C ILE A 114 10.06 -31.07 24.18
N LEU A 115 9.27 -30.07 24.54
CA LEU A 115 8.68 -29.96 25.88
C LEU A 115 7.71 -31.11 26.16
N GLU A 116 6.94 -31.55 25.17
CA GLU A 116 6.10 -32.75 25.27
C GLU A 116 6.95 -34.02 25.46
N GLN A 117 8.05 -34.16 24.70
CA GLN A 117 9.00 -35.26 24.88
C GLN A 117 9.63 -35.27 26.29
N LEU A 118 9.94 -34.10 26.86
CA LEU A 118 10.43 -33.97 28.23
C LEU A 118 9.34 -34.27 29.27
N GLY A 119 8.08 -33.96 28.97
CA GLY A 119 6.93 -34.34 29.79
C GLY A 119 6.68 -35.85 29.83
N ASN A 120 7.07 -36.57 28.77
CA ASN A 120 6.93 -38.03 28.73
C ASN A 120 8.07 -38.76 29.49
N GLN A 121 9.13 -38.07 29.90
CA GLN A 121 10.27 -38.68 30.59
C GLN A 121 10.12 -38.57 32.11
N ALA A 122 9.80 -39.71 32.74
CA ALA A 122 9.61 -39.80 34.18
C ALA A 122 10.93 -39.85 34.95
N VAL A 123 11.04 -39.05 36.01
CA VAL A 123 12.23 -38.95 36.87
C VAL A 123 12.01 -39.73 38.18
N PRO A 124 12.81 -40.78 38.46
CA PRO A 124 12.72 -41.52 39.71
C PRO A 124 12.81 -40.62 40.96
N PRO A 125 11.95 -40.85 41.97
CA PRO A 125 12.04 -40.19 43.28
C PRO A 125 13.42 -40.31 43.94
N SER A 126 14.12 -41.42 43.68
CA SER A 126 15.47 -41.67 44.17
C SER A 126 16.49 -40.63 43.70
N LEU A 127 16.26 -39.93 42.58
CA LEU A 127 17.19 -38.91 42.08
C LEU A 127 16.98 -37.54 42.72
N HIS A 128 15.74 -37.19 43.09
CA HIS A 128 15.40 -35.81 43.50
C HIS A 128 14.88 -35.67 44.93
N LYS A 129 14.54 -36.76 45.62
CA LYS A 129 14.29 -36.73 47.07
C LYS A 129 15.62 -36.96 47.77
N THR A 130 16.16 -35.92 48.40
CA THR A 130 17.27 -36.07 49.35
C THR A 130 16.77 -36.86 50.55
N VAL A 131 17.52 -37.90 50.95
CA VAL A 131 17.34 -38.51 52.28
C VAL A 131 17.53 -37.38 53.28
N ALA A 132 16.60 -37.21 54.21
CA ALA A 132 16.60 -36.14 55.20
C ALA A 132 17.93 -36.18 55.98
N GLY A 133 18.90 -35.36 55.59
CA GLY A 133 20.22 -35.30 56.22
C GLY A 133 21.36 -34.74 55.36
N SER A 134 21.36 -34.92 54.04
CA SER A 134 22.50 -34.54 53.19
C SER A 134 22.20 -33.35 52.25
N SER A 135 22.04 -32.15 52.82
CA SER A 135 21.95 -30.92 52.03
C SER A 135 23.24 -30.11 52.15
N ILE A 136 24.21 -30.37 51.27
CA ILE A 136 25.45 -29.57 51.15
C ILE A 136 25.26 -28.31 50.29
N PHE A 137 24.14 -28.22 49.55
CA PHE A 137 23.76 -27.00 48.81
C PHE A 137 22.49 -26.43 49.43
N GLY A 138 22.53 -25.14 49.79
CA GLY A 138 21.53 -24.48 50.61
C GLY A 138 20.14 -24.48 50.00
N SER A 139 19.15 -24.94 50.76
CA SER A 139 17.74 -24.62 50.50
C SER A 139 17.46 -23.17 50.91
N PRO A 140 16.69 -22.39 50.11
CA PRO A 140 16.24 -21.07 50.52
C PRO A 140 15.31 -21.20 51.73
N ARG A 141 15.55 -20.36 52.75
CA ARG A 141 14.73 -20.28 53.96
C ARG A 141 13.33 -19.77 53.59
N SER A 142 12.34 -20.64 53.55
CA SER A 142 10.94 -20.22 53.69
C SER A 142 10.61 -20.18 55.17
N ASP A 143 10.81 -18.99 55.75
CA ASP A 143 10.28 -18.60 57.04
C ASP A 143 8.82 -18.16 56.84
N THR A 144 7.88 -18.91 57.39
CA THR A 144 6.63 -18.38 57.97
C THR A 144 5.90 -19.53 58.65
N GLY A 145 6.13 -19.62 59.96
CA GLY A 145 5.44 -20.56 60.82
C GLY A 145 3.95 -20.26 60.96
N ARG A 146 3.16 -21.33 60.97
CA ARG A 146 1.97 -21.43 61.83
C ARG A 146 1.93 -22.83 62.44
N GLN A 147 2.23 -22.87 63.73
CA GLN A 147 2.12 -24.01 64.63
C GLN A 147 0.70 -24.13 65.19
N LEU A 148 0.33 -25.37 65.54
CA LEU A 148 -0.59 -25.88 66.60
C LEU A 148 -1.58 -26.96 66.07
N PRO A 149 -2.06 -27.93 66.89
CA PRO A 149 -1.31 -29.00 67.57
C PRO A 149 -2.03 -30.41 67.59
N ASP A 150 -1.29 -31.48 67.94
CA ASP A 150 -1.64 -32.71 68.70
C ASP A 150 -3.06 -33.32 68.62
N THR A 151 -3.34 -34.58 68.21
CA THR A 151 -3.11 -35.93 68.81
C THR A 151 -4.27 -36.88 68.33
N PRO A 152 -4.41 -38.17 68.69
CA PRO A 152 -3.52 -39.34 68.63
C PRO A 152 -4.14 -40.59 67.92
N GLN A 153 -3.30 -41.61 67.73
CA GLN A 153 -3.49 -43.05 67.39
C GLN A 153 -4.91 -43.67 67.26
N THR A 154 -5.04 -44.59 66.30
CA THR A 154 -5.87 -45.79 66.48
C THR A 154 -5.26 -46.99 65.75
N GLU A 155 -4.86 -47.99 66.54
CA GLU A 155 -4.53 -49.35 66.10
C GLU A 155 -5.82 -50.07 65.67
N ILE A 156 -5.84 -50.68 64.49
CA ILE A 156 -6.73 -51.81 64.21
C ILE A 156 -5.95 -52.87 63.46
N ASN A 157 -5.77 -53.97 64.18
CA ASN A 157 -5.31 -55.28 63.75
C ASN A 157 -6.42 -55.95 62.91
N ASP A 158 -6.13 -56.48 61.72
CA ASP A 158 -6.88 -57.65 61.21
C ASP A 158 -6.19 -58.37 60.03
N LYS A 159 -5.79 -59.60 60.35
CA LYS A 159 -5.93 -60.86 59.59
C LYS A 159 -5.31 -61.01 58.20
N ALA A 160 -4.34 -61.92 58.21
CA ALA A 160 -3.90 -62.75 57.09
C ALA A 160 -5.06 -63.33 56.26
N SER A 161 -4.94 -63.16 54.94
CA SER A 161 -5.62 -63.99 53.96
C SER A 161 -4.58 -64.46 52.93
N LEU A 162 -4.32 -65.77 52.94
CA LEU A 162 -3.57 -66.49 51.92
C LEU A 162 -4.41 -66.51 50.64
N GLY A 163 -3.92 -65.86 49.58
CA GLY A 163 -4.57 -65.85 48.27
C GLY A 163 -3.54 -65.83 47.16
N ALA A 164 -3.25 -67.01 46.62
CA ALA A 164 -2.39 -67.21 45.47
C ALA A 164 -2.99 -66.54 44.21
N SER A 165 -2.40 -65.44 43.75
CA SER A 165 -2.57 -64.86 42.40
C SER A 165 -1.57 -63.70 42.19
N GLY A 166 -0.28 -64.02 42.15
CA GLY A 166 0.80 -63.01 42.15
C GLY A 166 1.79 -63.16 41.00
N LEU A 167 1.33 -63.06 39.75
CA LEU A 167 2.24 -62.99 38.60
C LEU A 167 1.89 -61.91 37.56
N ASN A 168 0.77 -61.19 37.70
CA ASN A 168 0.39 -60.08 36.79
C ASN A 168 0.10 -58.75 37.51
N GLN A 169 0.32 -58.64 38.82
CA GLN A 169 0.08 -57.40 39.59
C GLN A 169 1.31 -56.49 39.70
N GLU A 170 2.54 -57.01 39.58
CA GLU A 170 3.77 -56.20 39.72
C GLU A 170 3.99 -55.25 38.53
N SER A 171 3.59 -55.63 37.31
CA SER A 171 3.71 -54.76 36.13
C SER A 171 2.72 -53.60 36.17
N ASP A 172 1.48 -53.82 36.61
CA ASP A 172 0.46 -52.76 36.71
C ASP A 172 0.73 -51.82 37.89
N GLN A 173 1.23 -52.33 39.03
CA GLN A 173 1.61 -51.50 40.17
C GLN A 173 2.81 -50.60 39.85
N THR A 174 3.85 -51.11 39.18
CA THR A 174 5.02 -50.29 38.80
C THR A 174 4.68 -49.23 37.74
N VAL A 175 3.73 -49.50 36.84
CA VAL A 175 3.23 -48.51 35.86
C VAL A 175 2.36 -47.44 36.54
N GLN A 176 1.50 -47.81 37.49
CA GLN A 176 0.74 -46.85 38.30
C GLN A 176 1.64 -45.97 39.17
N GLU A 177 2.72 -46.53 39.73
CA GLU A 177 3.69 -45.76 40.51
C GLU A 177 4.50 -44.78 39.64
N ARG A 178 4.89 -45.18 38.42
CA ARG A 178 5.59 -44.30 37.45
C ARG A 178 4.74 -43.12 37.01
N SER A 179 3.42 -43.27 36.91
CA SER A 179 2.51 -42.16 36.58
C SER A 179 2.49 -41.04 37.62
N ARG A 180 2.95 -41.31 38.85
CA ARG A 180 3.05 -40.33 39.94
C ARG A 180 4.43 -39.69 40.04
N TRP A 181 5.38 -40.07 39.18
CA TRP A 181 6.72 -39.50 39.18
C TRP A 181 6.71 -38.13 38.53
N LYS A 182 7.57 -37.25 39.04
CA LYS A 182 7.83 -35.98 38.38
C LYS A 182 8.45 -36.23 37.02
N THR A 183 8.12 -35.41 36.05
CA THR A 183 8.67 -35.46 34.69
C THR A 183 9.88 -34.55 34.59
N LEU A 184 10.71 -34.68 33.53
CA LEU A 184 11.78 -33.71 33.30
C LEU A 184 11.26 -32.29 33.09
N ARG A 185 10.05 -32.17 32.53
CA ARG A 185 9.35 -30.91 32.32
C ARG A 185 9.06 -30.17 33.63
N ASP A 186 8.77 -30.89 34.72
CA ASP A 186 8.50 -30.28 36.04
C ASP A 186 9.70 -29.54 36.66
N PHE A 187 10.92 -29.75 36.13
CA PHE A 187 12.13 -29.08 36.58
C PHE A 187 12.50 -27.87 35.71
N ILE A 188 11.67 -27.53 34.74
CA ILE A 188 11.87 -26.44 33.79
C ILE A 188 11.04 -25.22 34.22
N ASP A 189 11.61 -24.03 34.07
CA ASP A 189 10.88 -22.78 34.28
C ASP A 189 10.00 -22.44 33.06
N GLU A 190 8.82 -23.04 32.98
CA GLU A 190 7.85 -22.79 31.90
C GLU A 190 7.38 -21.33 31.86
N ARG A 191 7.32 -20.66 33.00
CA ARG A 191 6.93 -19.26 33.09
C ARG A 191 7.88 -18.37 32.30
N SER A 192 9.18 -18.63 32.38
CA SER A 192 10.18 -17.88 31.60
C SER A 192 10.01 -18.03 30.07
N ILE A 193 9.53 -19.20 29.62
CA ILE A 193 9.25 -19.50 28.21
C ILE A 193 7.99 -18.75 27.75
N GLU A 194 6.92 -18.80 28.55
CA GLU A 194 5.68 -18.08 28.28
C GLU A 194 5.93 -16.57 28.19
N GLU A 195 6.65 -15.99 29.15
CA GLU A 195 7.03 -14.56 29.14
C GLU A 195 7.91 -14.20 27.93
N ALA A 196 8.70 -15.13 27.38
CA ALA A 196 9.47 -14.91 26.16
C ALA A 196 8.59 -14.93 24.91
N LEU A 197 7.62 -15.84 24.84
CA LEU A 197 6.67 -15.93 23.73
C LEU A 197 5.70 -14.75 23.71
N GLU A 198 5.25 -14.27 24.88
CA GLU A 198 4.40 -13.08 25.02
C GLU A 198 5.15 -11.83 24.52
N ARG A 199 6.41 -11.64 24.90
CA ARG A 199 7.25 -10.55 24.38
C ARG A 199 7.39 -10.57 22.86
N ILE A 200 7.52 -11.76 22.26
CA ILE A 200 7.57 -11.91 20.80
C ILE A 200 6.24 -11.51 20.16
N GLU A 201 5.11 -11.84 20.79
CA GLU A 201 3.79 -11.43 20.32
C GLU A 201 3.61 -9.91 20.38
N ASP A 202 4.01 -9.28 21.50
CA ASP A 202 3.95 -7.83 21.65
C ASP A 202 4.80 -7.09 20.61
N GLU A 203 6.04 -7.56 20.38
CA GLU A 203 6.93 -7.01 19.34
C GLU A 203 6.34 -7.22 17.93
N ARG A 204 5.63 -8.33 17.70
CA ARG A 204 4.97 -8.65 16.43
C ARG A 204 3.73 -7.78 16.18
N LEU A 205 2.96 -7.49 17.22
CA LEU A 205 1.82 -6.57 17.16
C LEU A 205 2.30 -5.15 16.83
N ARG A 206 3.40 -4.71 17.44
CA ARG A 206 4.02 -3.42 17.11
C ARG A 206 4.46 -3.34 15.65
N LEU A 207 4.95 -4.45 15.09
CA LEU A 207 5.28 -4.51 13.65
C LEU A 207 4.02 -4.38 12.79
N ASP A 208 2.92 -5.05 13.14
CA ASP A 208 1.66 -4.90 12.41
C ASP A 208 1.11 -3.48 12.50
N ASP A 209 1.13 -2.86 13.68
CA ASP A 209 0.71 -1.48 13.87
C ASP A 209 1.56 -0.51 13.03
N SER A 210 2.87 -0.74 12.97
CA SER A 210 3.78 0.06 12.14
C SER A 210 3.44 -0.05 10.65
N LEU A 211 3.24 -1.29 10.14
CA LEU A 211 2.89 -1.53 8.74
C LEU A 211 1.52 -0.96 8.38
N ALA A 212 0.54 -1.04 9.29
CA ALA A 212 -0.81 -0.55 9.10
C ALA A 212 -0.87 0.96 8.81
N ARG A 213 0.08 1.75 9.33
CA ARG A 213 0.15 3.20 9.08
C ARG A 213 0.28 3.56 7.60
N SER A 214 0.86 2.67 6.79
CA SER A 214 1.07 2.88 5.34
C SER A 214 0.01 2.24 4.44
N TYR A 215 -0.99 1.57 5.02
CA TYR A 215 -1.88 0.67 4.28
C TYR A 215 -2.68 1.38 3.17
N ASP A 216 -3.21 2.57 3.49
CA ASP A 216 -4.13 3.32 2.62
C ASP A 216 -3.42 4.26 1.62
N PHE A 217 -2.09 4.42 1.70
CA PHE A 217 -1.38 5.42 0.89
C PHE A 217 -1.55 5.23 -0.62
N PRO A 218 -1.38 4.02 -1.20
CA PRO A 218 -1.53 3.84 -2.64
C PRO A 218 -2.95 4.14 -3.12
N GLN A 219 -3.97 3.78 -2.34
CA GLN A 219 -5.36 4.04 -2.68
C GLN A 219 -5.68 5.54 -2.61
N ALA A 220 -5.26 6.22 -1.54
CA ALA A 220 -5.46 7.66 -1.39
C ALA A 220 -4.78 8.45 -2.54
N LEU A 221 -3.58 8.03 -2.96
CA LEU A 221 -2.91 8.62 -4.12
C LEU A 221 -3.67 8.35 -5.43
N ASP A 222 -4.13 7.12 -5.68
CA ASP A 222 -4.86 6.79 -6.91
C ASP A 222 -6.19 7.56 -7.02
N GLU A 223 -6.89 7.76 -5.90
CA GLU A 223 -8.10 8.58 -5.81
C GLU A 223 -7.81 10.04 -6.19
N GLN A 224 -6.74 10.63 -5.66
CA GLN A 224 -6.36 12.02 -5.97
C GLN A 224 -5.83 12.16 -7.41
N ILE A 225 -5.00 11.23 -7.88
CA ILE A 225 -4.53 11.19 -9.27
C ILE A 225 -5.72 11.11 -10.22
N SER A 226 -6.70 10.26 -9.92
CA SER A 226 -7.93 10.12 -10.70
C SER A 226 -8.78 11.38 -10.64
N ALA A 227 -8.88 12.04 -9.49
CA ALA A 227 -9.61 13.31 -9.34
C ALA A 227 -8.99 14.43 -10.19
N VAL A 228 -7.66 14.57 -10.19
CA VAL A 228 -6.95 15.55 -11.04
C VAL A 228 -7.09 15.18 -12.51
N ARG A 229 -6.95 13.90 -12.86
CA ARG A 229 -7.12 13.42 -14.25
C ARG A 229 -8.50 13.72 -14.80
N ASN A 230 -9.55 13.53 -14.00
CA ASN A 230 -10.93 13.77 -14.41
C ASN A 230 -11.27 15.26 -14.48
N ALA A 231 -10.51 16.13 -13.81
CA ALA A 231 -10.66 17.58 -13.86
C ALA A 231 -10.00 18.22 -15.09
N LEU A 232 -9.12 17.50 -15.81
CA LEU A 232 -8.43 18.03 -16.97
C LEU A 232 -9.39 18.36 -18.13
N PRO A 233 -9.26 19.54 -18.75
CA PRO A 233 -9.98 19.87 -19.98
C PRO A 233 -9.69 18.82 -21.06
N ARG A 234 -10.73 18.38 -21.76
CA ARG A 234 -10.56 17.48 -22.89
C ARG A 234 -9.98 18.27 -24.07
N LEU A 235 -8.84 17.83 -24.57
CA LEU A 235 -8.31 18.36 -25.82
C LEU A 235 -9.32 18.06 -26.94
N SER A 236 -9.77 19.11 -27.63
CA SER A 236 -10.71 18.99 -28.75
C SER A 236 -10.11 18.10 -29.84
N ALA A 237 -10.96 17.27 -30.46
CA ALA A 237 -10.57 16.41 -31.57
C ALA A 237 -10.29 17.22 -32.85
N GLU A 238 -10.93 18.38 -33.01
CA GLU A 238 -10.66 19.31 -34.10
C GLU A 238 -9.59 20.33 -33.69
N PRO A 239 -8.50 20.49 -34.45
CA PRO A 239 -7.49 21.50 -34.18
C PRO A 239 -8.10 22.91 -34.27
N ILE A 240 -7.92 23.72 -33.21
CA ILE A 240 -8.43 25.11 -33.18
C ILE A 240 -7.92 25.95 -34.36
N LEU A 241 -6.76 25.59 -34.90
CA LEU A 241 -6.17 26.22 -36.07
C LEU A 241 -7.09 26.13 -37.29
N HIS A 242 -7.75 24.98 -37.50
CA HIS A 242 -8.64 24.78 -38.63
C HIS A 242 -9.89 25.66 -38.49
N GLU A 243 -10.47 25.71 -37.30
CA GLU A 243 -11.66 26.51 -37.03
C GLU A 243 -11.37 28.01 -37.17
N VAL A 244 -10.28 28.49 -36.58
CA VAL A 244 -9.88 29.90 -36.68
C VAL A 244 -9.50 30.26 -38.13
N HIS A 245 -8.81 29.39 -38.85
CA HIS A 245 -8.48 29.62 -40.26
C HIS A 245 -9.73 29.69 -41.15
N ARG A 246 -10.74 28.86 -40.87
CA ARG A 246 -12.04 28.90 -41.56
C ARG A 246 -12.74 30.24 -41.34
N HIS A 247 -12.78 30.74 -40.11
CA HIS A 247 -13.36 32.06 -39.80
C HIS A 247 -12.60 33.20 -40.47
N MET A 248 -11.26 33.18 -40.46
CA MET A 248 -10.43 34.20 -41.13
C MET A 248 -10.65 34.19 -42.65
N THR A 249 -10.66 33.00 -43.28
CA THR A 249 -10.84 32.88 -44.74
C THR A 249 -12.21 33.40 -45.18
N GLU A 250 -13.26 33.11 -44.40
CA GLU A 250 -14.60 33.62 -44.69
C GLU A 250 -14.68 35.13 -44.46
N GLN A 251 -14.04 35.65 -43.41
CA GLN A 251 -13.95 37.09 -43.16
C GLN A 251 -13.23 37.83 -44.29
N ASP A 252 -12.08 37.33 -44.75
CA ASP A 252 -11.33 37.91 -45.87
C ASP A 252 -12.15 37.91 -47.17
N ARG A 253 -12.92 36.84 -47.42
CA ARG A 253 -13.82 36.72 -48.57
C ARG A 253 -14.93 37.77 -48.52
N LEU A 254 -15.55 37.97 -47.35
CA LEU A 254 -16.60 38.97 -47.15
C LEU A 254 -16.05 40.39 -47.29
N VAL A 255 -14.89 40.69 -46.70
CA VAL A 255 -14.26 42.01 -46.81
C VAL A 255 -13.85 42.33 -48.25
N HIS A 256 -13.36 41.34 -49.01
CA HIS A 256 -13.10 41.52 -50.45
C HIS A 256 -14.39 41.84 -51.23
N ALA A 257 -15.47 41.08 -51.00
CA ALA A 257 -16.75 41.35 -51.64
C ALA A 257 -17.28 42.75 -51.30
N MET A 258 -17.18 43.17 -50.03
CA MET A 258 -17.55 44.51 -49.59
C MET A 258 -16.72 45.62 -50.24
N ALA A 259 -15.42 45.37 -50.50
CA ALA A 259 -14.56 46.31 -51.20
C ALA A 259 -14.95 46.44 -52.68
N GLU A 260 -15.26 45.33 -53.36
CA GLU A 260 -15.76 45.32 -54.73
C GLU A 260 -17.09 46.09 -54.86
N ASP A 261 -18.02 45.87 -53.91
CA ASP A 261 -19.29 46.59 -53.83
C ASP A 261 -19.08 48.09 -53.60
N LEU A 262 -18.18 48.48 -52.69
CA LEU A 262 -17.86 49.89 -52.41
C LEU A 262 -17.19 50.57 -53.62
N GLU A 263 -16.29 49.89 -54.32
CA GLU A 263 -15.70 50.38 -55.57
C GLU A 263 -16.76 50.55 -56.67
N GLY A 264 -17.72 49.64 -56.74
CA GLY A 264 -18.90 49.75 -57.60
C GLY A 264 -19.72 51.00 -57.31
N ILE A 265 -20.06 51.23 -56.04
CA ILE A 265 -20.80 52.42 -55.59
C ILE A 265 -20.01 53.70 -55.84
N ALA A 266 -18.69 53.70 -55.60
CA ALA A 266 -17.83 54.85 -55.83
C ALA A 266 -17.71 55.20 -57.32
N ARG A 267 -17.63 54.19 -58.19
CA ARG A 267 -17.64 54.36 -59.65
C ARG A 267 -18.96 54.96 -60.12
N HIS A 268 -20.09 54.43 -59.64
CA HIS A 268 -21.42 54.97 -59.92
C HIS A 268 -21.53 56.43 -59.47
N PHE A 269 -21.10 56.76 -58.25
CA PHE A 269 -21.08 58.13 -57.77
C PHE A 269 -20.23 59.07 -58.64
N GLY A 270 -19.06 58.61 -59.11
CA GLY A 270 -18.23 59.34 -60.06
C GLY A 270 -18.98 59.61 -61.37
N GLN A 271 -19.63 58.59 -61.95
CA GLN A 271 -20.42 58.71 -63.17
C GLN A 271 -21.62 59.66 -63.01
N VAL A 272 -22.36 59.58 -61.89
CA VAL A 272 -23.47 60.50 -61.59
C VAL A 272 -22.97 61.93 -61.40
N LYS A 273 -21.81 62.12 -60.76
CA LYS A 273 -21.19 63.42 -60.55
C LYS A 273 -20.72 64.05 -61.87
N ASP A 274 -20.06 63.27 -62.72
CA ASP A 274 -19.58 63.72 -64.03
C ASP A 274 -20.77 64.09 -64.94
N ALA A 275 -21.85 63.31 -64.89
CA ALA A 275 -23.11 63.62 -65.60
C ALA A 275 -23.77 64.92 -65.10
N LEU A 276 -23.74 65.19 -63.79
CA LEU A 276 -24.25 66.43 -63.20
C LEU A 276 -23.41 67.66 -63.61
N GLN A 277 -22.09 67.51 -63.71
CA GLN A 277 -21.19 68.58 -64.16
C GLN A 277 -21.40 68.93 -65.64
N VAL A 278 -21.67 67.93 -66.48
CA VAL A 278 -22.00 68.14 -67.91
C VAL A 278 -23.33 68.88 -68.08
N GLU A 279 -24.32 68.64 -67.20
CA GLU A 279 -25.59 69.37 -67.18
C GLU A 279 -25.42 70.83 -66.71
N ASP A 280 -24.59 71.08 -65.69
CA ASP A 280 -24.32 72.42 -65.12
C ASP A 280 -23.46 73.31 -66.05
N ASP A 281 -22.55 72.71 -66.84
CA ASP A 281 -21.74 73.39 -67.87
C ASP A 281 -22.53 73.70 -69.18
N GLY A 282 -23.83 73.41 -69.22
CA GLY A 282 -24.73 73.73 -70.35
C GLY A 282 -24.82 72.65 -71.44
N GLY A 283 -24.36 71.43 -71.17
CA GLY A 283 -24.54 70.27 -72.04
C GLY A 283 -25.97 69.70 -71.94
N VAL A 284 -26.71 69.66 -73.04
CA VAL A 284 -28.05 69.05 -73.07
C VAL A 284 -27.91 67.53 -73.13
N ILE A 285 -28.11 66.85 -72.00
CA ILE A 285 -28.34 65.40 -71.97
C ILE A 285 -29.85 65.19 -72.14
N ASN A 286 -30.31 65.00 -73.38
CA ASN A 286 -31.71 64.74 -73.65
C ASN A 286 -32.02 63.24 -73.47
N MET A 287 -32.74 62.89 -72.39
CA MET A 287 -33.15 61.51 -72.09
C MET A 287 -34.04 60.87 -73.17
N ASP A 288 -34.73 61.67 -73.99
CA ASP A 288 -35.63 61.16 -75.03
C ASP A 288 -34.94 60.84 -76.38
N ASP A 289 -33.73 61.38 -76.65
CA ASP A 289 -33.00 61.13 -77.91
C ASP A 289 -32.17 59.82 -77.89
N ILE A 290 -31.90 59.26 -76.70
CA ILE A 290 -31.06 58.05 -76.54
C ILE A 290 -31.83 56.77 -76.92
N ARG A 291 -33.16 56.81 -76.91
CA ARG A 291 -34.00 55.61 -77.07
C ARG A 291 -34.17 55.13 -78.52
N SER A 292 -33.80 55.95 -79.52
CA SER A 292 -34.12 55.66 -80.94
C SER A 292 -32.95 55.31 -81.86
N GLU A 293 -31.69 55.47 -81.43
CA GLU A 293 -30.53 55.31 -82.34
C GLU A 293 -29.60 54.12 -82.00
N ALA A 294 -30.17 52.96 -81.70
CA ALA A 294 -29.42 51.72 -81.49
C ALA A 294 -28.86 51.08 -82.78
N ASN A 295 -28.83 51.76 -83.94
CA ASN A 295 -28.57 51.08 -85.22
C ASN A 295 -27.65 51.77 -86.24
N ILE A 296 -26.76 52.68 -85.84
CA ILE A 296 -25.71 53.17 -86.75
C ILE A 296 -24.34 53.19 -86.05
N TRP A 297 -23.55 52.19 -86.39
CA TRP A 297 -22.14 51.99 -86.01
C TRP A 297 -21.22 52.94 -86.79
N PHE A 298 -20.56 53.88 -86.12
CA PHE A 298 -19.35 54.54 -86.63
C PHE A 298 -18.24 54.60 -85.56
N PRO A 299 -16.97 54.30 -85.90
CA PRO A 299 -15.90 54.09 -84.94
C PRO A 299 -14.96 55.31 -84.82
N PHE A 300 -15.35 56.38 -84.14
CA PHE A 300 -14.41 57.37 -83.58
C PHE A 300 -15.14 58.35 -82.64
N GLU A 301 -14.72 58.39 -81.36
CA GLU A 301 -15.05 59.43 -80.37
C GLU A 301 -16.54 59.69 -80.01
N ARG A 302 -17.16 58.80 -79.22
CA ARG A 302 -18.12 59.21 -78.17
C ARG A 302 -18.45 58.05 -77.21
N LYS A 303 -17.74 57.99 -76.09
CA LYS A 303 -18.01 57.07 -74.97
C LYS A 303 -18.94 57.76 -73.95
N LEU A 304 -20.05 58.34 -74.40
CA LEU A 304 -20.93 59.18 -73.56
C LEU A 304 -22.44 58.97 -73.78
N THR A 305 -22.88 58.25 -74.82
CA THR A 305 -24.32 58.15 -75.16
C THR A 305 -25.02 56.90 -74.62
N CYS A 306 -24.27 55.95 -74.04
CA CYS A 306 -24.82 54.79 -73.34
C CYS A 306 -24.94 55.00 -71.81
N ASP A 307 -24.45 56.11 -71.27
CA ASP A 307 -24.34 56.32 -69.82
C ASP A 307 -25.66 56.74 -69.13
N GLY A 308 -26.59 57.41 -69.83
CA GLY A 308 -27.81 57.95 -69.20
C GLY A 308 -28.87 56.91 -68.79
N ILE A 309 -29.12 55.90 -69.64
CA ILE A 309 -30.06 54.79 -69.34
C ILE A 309 -29.44 53.81 -68.34
N ALA A 310 -28.11 53.62 -68.41
CA ALA A 310 -27.36 52.83 -67.45
C ALA A 310 -27.42 53.46 -66.04
N LEU A 311 -27.37 54.79 -65.92
CA LEU A 311 -27.35 55.49 -64.62
C LEU A 311 -28.62 55.30 -63.79
N ASP A 312 -29.80 55.34 -64.42
CA ASP A 312 -31.08 55.16 -63.71
C ASP A 312 -31.26 53.67 -63.32
N GLN A 313 -30.82 52.75 -64.18
CA GLN A 313 -30.80 51.31 -63.86
C GLN A 313 -29.83 50.98 -62.72
N ASP A 314 -28.59 51.47 -62.79
CA ASP A 314 -27.57 51.29 -61.74
C ASP A 314 -28.01 51.92 -60.42
N THR A 315 -28.77 53.03 -60.46
CA THR A 315 -29.35 53.63 -59.26
C THR A 315 -30.51 52.79 -58.68
N ASN A 316 -31.24 52.04 -59.49
CA ASN A 316 -32.24 51.08 -58.99
C ASN A 316 -31.59 49.83 -58.38
N GLU A 317 -30.44 49.39 -58.92
CA GLU A 317 -29.66 48.26 -58.42
C GLU A 317 -28.85 48.62 -57.15
N LEU A 318 -28.53 49.91 -56.96
CA LEU A 318 -27.81 50.44 -55.80
C LEU A 318 -28.42 50.04 -54.44
N SER A 319 -29.76 49.98 -54.34
CA SER A 319 -30.42 49.55 -53.11
C SER A 319 -30.19 48.07 -52.79
N ALA A 320 -30.00 47.22 -53.80
CA ALA A 320 -29.70 45.81 -53.61
C ALA A 320 -28.24 45.64 -53.17
N VAL A 321 -27.31 46.34 -53.82
CA VAL A 321 -25.88 46.33 -53.44
C VAL A 321 -25.67 46.85 -52.02
N VAL A 322 -26.34 47.94 -51.62
CA VAL A 322 -26.27 48.46 -50.25
C VAL A 322 -26.77 47.43 -49.23
N ARG A 323 -27.85 46.70 -49.54
CA ARG A 323 -28.39 45.65 -48.67
C ARG A 323 -27.43 44.45 -48.57
N ASP A 324 -26.77 44.07 -49.67
CA ASP A 324 -25.80 42.98 -49.67
C ASP A 324 -24.53 43.37 -48.89
N LEU A 325 -24.15 44.65 -48.91
CA LEU A 325 -23.08 45.25 -48.10
C LEU A 325 -23.46 45.28 -46.61
N ASP A 326 -24.70 45.63 -46.25
CA ASP A 326 -25.23 45.52 -44.89
C ASP A 326 -25.19 44.07 -44.38
N GLN A 327 -25.61 43.11 -45.21
CA GLN A 327 -25.58 41.68 -44.86
C GLN A 327 -24.16 41.15 -44.67
N SER A 328 -23.23 41.57 -45.53
CA SER A 328 -21.81 41.21 -45.42
C SER A 328 -21.18 41.82 -44.17
N GLY A 329 -21.52 43.08 -43.85
CA GLY A 329 -21.12 43.74 -42.61
C GLY A 329 -21.58 43.01 -41.35
N GLY A 330 -22.87 42.64 -41.29
CA GLY A 330 -23.41 41.82 -40.19
C GLY A 330 -22.77 40.44 -40.07
N SER A 331 -22.44 39.80 -41.21
CA SER A 331 -21.74 38.51 -41.21
C SER A 331 -20.30 38.62 -40.66
N VAL A 332 -19.61 39.73 -40.93
CA VAL A 332 -18.28 40.02 -40.36
C VAL A 332 -18.36 40.27 -38.85
N GLU A 333 -19.41 40.95 -38.38
CA GLU A 333 -19.69 41.13 -36.95
C GLU A 333 -19.92 39.78 -36.25
N ASP A 334 -20.76 38.91 -36.82
CA ASP A 334 -21.04 37.57 -36.28
C ASP A 334 -19.77 36.71 -36.18
N LEU A 335 -18.89 36.76 -37.19
CA LEU A 335 -17.61 36.04 -37.17
C LEU A 335 -16.66 36.58 -36.09
N HIS A 336 -16.62 37.91 -35.92
CA HIS A 336 -15.83 38.54 -34.86
C HIS A 336 -16.33 38.14 -33.46
N GLU A 337 -17.65 38.09 -33.26
CA GLU A 337 -18.26 37.64 -32.02
C GLU A 337 -17.94 36.17 -31.75
N GLN A 338 -18.03 35.30 -32.76
CA GLN A 338 -17.65 33.88 -32.63
C GLN A 338 -16.19 33.73 -32.18
N LEU A 339 -15.24 34.44 -32.79
CA LEU A 339 -13.84 34.45 -32.35
C LEU A 339 -13.68 34.95 -30.90
N SER A 340 -14.44 35.98 -30.53
CA SER A 340 -14.45 36.49 -29.15
C SER A 340 -14.97 35.45 -28.15
N THR A 341 -16.01 34.69 -28.49
CA THR A 341 -16.52 33.60 -27.64
C THR A 341 -15.51 32.47 -27.50
N ILE A 342 -14.80 32.11 -28.57
CA ILE A 342 -13.71 31.12 -28.53
C ILE A 342 -12.61 31.59 -27.57
N LYS A 343 -12.20 32.86 -27.66
CA LYS A 343 -11.20 33.43 -26.74
C LYS A 343 -11.68 33.38 -25.29
N ALA A 344 -12.93 33.74 -25.02
CA ALA A 344 -13.51 33.67 -23.68
C ALA A 344 -13.50 32.24 -23.11
N SER A 345 -13.87 31.24 -23.92
CA SER A 345 -13.79 29.83 -23.53
C SER A 345 -12.36 29.39 -23.20
N LYS A 346 -11.35 29.82 -23.99
CA LYS A 346 -9.94 29.49 -23.71
C LYS A 346 -9.41 30.18 -22.44
N LEU A 347 -9.91 31.37 -22.11
CA LEU A 347 -9.58 32.02 -20.83
C LEU A 347 -10.20 31.28 -19.64
N GLN A 348 -11.42 30.77 -19.79
CA GLN A 348 -12.04 29.91 -18.79
C GLN A 348 -11.26 28.60 -18.61
N ASP A 349 -10.83 27.97 -19.70
CA ASP A 349 -9.95 26.78 -19.64
C ASP A 349 -8.66 27.09 -18.87
N LEU A 350 -8.08 28.29 -19.04
CA LEU A 350 -6.89 28.71 -18.30
C LEU A 350 -7.14 28.83 -16.78
N GLU A 351 -8.29 29.36 -16.38
CA GLU A 351 -8.69 29.43 -14.96
C GLU A 351 -8.89 28.02 -14.36
N THR A 352 -9.47 27.10 -15.13
CA THR A 352 -9.58 25.70 -14.70
C THR A 352 -8.20 25.07 -14.52
N HIS A 353 -7.24 25.38 -15.40
CA HIS A 353 -5.86 24.93 -15.26
C HIS A 353 -5.16 25.49 -14.02
N GLN A 354 -5.42 26.75 -13.63
CA GLN A 354 -4.89 27.29 -12.37
C GLN A 354 -5.38 26.46 -11.18
N THR A 355 -6.67 26.13 -11.16
CA THR A 355 -7.25 25.26 -10.12
C THR A 355 -6.60 23.86 -10.13
N ILE A 356 -6.30 23.31 -11.30
CA ILE A 356 -5.63 22.00 -11.44
C ILE A 356 -4.19 22.05 -10.94
N LEU A 357 -3.46 23.14 -11.19
CA LEU A 357 -2.09 23.31 -10.70
C LEU A 357 -2.08 23.36 -9.17
N THR A 358 -3.02 24.05 -8.53
CA THR A 358 -3.16 24.01 -7.05
C THR A 358 -3.42 22.58 -6.55
N LYS A 359 -4.27 21.81 -7.22
CA LYS A 359 -4.48 20.39 -6.86
C LYS A 359 -3.23 19.53 -7.05
N LEU A 360 -2.35 19.88 -8.00
CA LEU A 360 -1.06 19.19 -8.15
C LEU A 360 -0.09 19.55 -7.03
N GLU A 361 -0.10 20.79 -6.55
CA GLU A 361 0.68 21.20 -5.37
C GLU A 361 0.19 20.44 -4.13
N ASP A 362 -1.13 20.33 -3.93
CA ASP A 362 -1.72 19.52 -2.85
C ASP A 362 -1.31 18.03 -2.97
N LEU A 363 -1.29 17.50 -4.19
CA LEU A 363 -0.85 16.12 -4.47
C LEU A 363 0.64 15.94 -4.17
N GLU A 364 1.49 16.92 -4.52
CA GLU A 364 2.92 16.91 -4.19
C GLU A 364 3.14 16.90 -2.68
N GLU A 365 2.49 17.79 -1.93
CA GLU A 365 2.60 17.86 -0.47
C GLU A 365 2.17 16.54 0.17
N MET A 366 1.04 15.98 -0.28
CA MET A 366 0.54 14.68 0.19
C MET A 366 1.53 13.55 -0.13
N MET A 367 2.06 13.50 -1.35
CA MET A 367 3.05 12.49 -1.75
C MET A 367 4.34 12.59 -0.93
N MET A 368 4.83 13.81 -0.68
CA MET A 368 6.02 14.04 0.14
C MET A 368 5.81 13.61 1.58
N ALA A 369 4.66 13.91 2.16
CA ALA A 369 4.29 13.45 3.50
C ALA A 369 4.20 11.92 3.57
N MET A 370 3.54 11.29 2.60
CA MET A 370 3.42 9.81 2.53
C MET A 370 4.77 9.13 2.31
N LEU A 371 5.66 9.68 1.50
CA LEU A 371 7.02 9.14 1.30
C LEU A 371 7.84 9.23 2.58
N ALA A 372 7.80 10.36 3.29
CA ALA A 372 8.51 10.52 4.55
C ALA A 372 7.98 9.56 5.63
N GLU A 373 6.66 9.39 5.71
CA GLU A 373 6.04 8.41 6.63
C GLU A 373 6.37 6.98 6.22
N GLN A 374 6.37 6.66 4.92
CA GLN A 374 6.77 5.35 4.42
C GLN A 374 8.22 5.02 4.80
N ASP A 375 9.14 5.98 4.64
CA ASP A 375 10.53 5.81 5.07
C ASP A 375 10.61 5.55 6.57
N ALA A 376 9.86 6.30 7.39
CA ALA A 376 9.81 6.08 8.84
C ALA A 376 9.27 4.68 9.19
N VAL A 377 8.18 4.25 8.55
CA VAL A 377 7.60 2.90 8.70
C VAL A 377 8.61 1.83 8.30
N HIS A 378 9.35 2.00 7.19
CA HIS A 378 10.39 1.05 6.79
C HIS A 378 11.51 0.92 7.80
N HIS A 379 12.01 2.05 8.33
CA HIS A 379 13.08 2.03 9.31
C HIS A 379 12.62 1.34 10.60
N GLU A 380 11.41 1.63 11.08
CA GLU A 380 10.84 0.98 12.25
C GLU A 380 10.60 -0.52 11.99
N ALA A 381 9.99 -0.88 10.87
CA ALA A 381 9.72 -2.28 10.51
C ALA A 381 11.01 -3.10 10.41
N ASN A 382 12.07 -2.56 9.79
CA ASN A 382 13.36 -3.24 9.72
C ASN A 382 13.97 -3.44 11.12
N SER A 383 13.93 -2.41 11.98
CA SER A 383 14.44 -2.51 13.35
C SER A 383 13.65 -3.52 14.20
N LEU A 384 12.32 -3.56 14.05
CA LEU A 384 11.47 -4.56 14.71
C LEU A 384 11.76 -5.96 14.18
N LEU A 385 11.90 -6.14 12.85
CA LEU A 385 12.25 -7.43 12.26
C LEU A 385 13.64 -7.93 12.71
N GLU A 386 14.62 -7.05 12.85
CA GLU A 386 15.94 -7.40 13.42
C GLU A 386 15.80 -7.88 14.87
N THR A 387 15.01 -7.18 15.68
CA THR A 387 14.72 -7.57 17.07
C THR A 387 14.03 -8.93 17.12
N LEU A 388 12.96 -9.11 16.34
CA LEU A 388 12.21 -10.35 16.23
C LEU A 388 13.06 -11.53 15.71
N ASN A 389 14.00 -11.27 14.79
CA ASN A 389 14.98 -12.28 14.36
C ASN A 389 15.91 -12.67 15.51
N SER A 390 16.36 -11.72 16.32
CA SER A 390 17.19 -12.03 17.50
C SER A 390 16.44 -12.91 18.51
N ARG A 391 15.14 -12.64 18.74
CA ARG A 391 14.28 -13.48 19.59
C ARG A 391 14.09 -14.89 19.03
N LEU A 392 13.98 -15.02 17.71
CA LEU A 392 13.87 -16.32 17.07
C LEU A 392 15.15 -17.16 17.23
N VAL A 393 16.32 -16.51 17.25
CA VAL A 393 17.60 -17.15 17.59
C VAL A 393 17.64 -17.57 19.06
N GLU A 394 17.10 -16.76 19.97
CA GLU A 394 16.96 -17.14 21.39
C GLU A 394 16.10 -18.40 21.56
N LEU A 395 14.99 -18.52 20.83
CA LEU A 395 14.16 -19.73 20.81
C LEU A 395 14.89 -20.95 20.25
N GLU A 396 15.69 -20.78 19.20
CA GLU A 396 16.51 -21.87 18.66
C GLU A 396 17.60 -22.34 19.64
N ASN A 397 18.23 -21.40 20.36
CA ASN A 397 19.18 -21.75 21.41
C ASN A 397 18.51 -22.49 22.57
N LEU A 398 17.29 -22.10 22.93
CA LEU A 398 16.48 -22.76 23.95
C LEU A 398 16.10 -24.19 23.53
N GLU A 399 15.70 -24.36 22.27
CA GLU A 399 15.45 -25.67 21.65
C GLU A 399 16.67 -26.60 21.77
N ALA A 400 17.85 -26.10 21.38
CA ALA A 400 19.10 -26.84 21.47
C ALA A 400 19.48 -27.18 22.92
N ALA A 401 19.25 -26.25 23.85
CA ALA A 401 19.51 -26.45 25.28
C ALA A 401 18.63 -27.57 25.86
N TYR A 402 17.34 -27.63 25.50
CA TYR A 402 16.44 -28.69 25.97
C TYR A 402 16.76 -30.06 25.38
N LEU A 403 17.21 -30.12 24.11
CA LEU A 403 17.73 -31.36 23.54
C LEU A 403 19.01 -31.82 24.27
N ALA A 404 19.91 -30.89 24.59
CA ALA A 404 21.11 -31.20 25.37
C ALA A 404 20.79 -31.62 26.81
N TYR A 405 19.79 -30.99 27.44
CA TYR A 405 19.28 -31.35 28.76
C TYR A 405 18.76 -32.79 28.76
N ARG A 406 17.92 -33.15 27.78
CA ARG A 406 17.41 -34.51 27.59
C ARG A 406 18.52 -35.55 27.44
N ARG A 407 19.50 -35.27 26.58
CA ARG A 407 20.67 -36.16 26.37
C ARG A 407 21.51 -36.30 27.65
N SER A 408 21.68 -35.20 28.38
CA SER A 408 22.44 -35.18 29.63
C SER A 408 21.75 -36.00 30.72
N TYR A 409 20.42 -35.97 30.77
CA TYR A 409 19.63 -36.83 31.65
C TYR A 409 19.82 -38.32 31.33
N ALA A 410 19.77 -38.71 30.05
CA ALA A 410 20.03 -40.09 29.64
C ALA A 410 21.44 -40.56 30.05
N ARG A 411 22.46 -39.70 29.92
CA ARG A 411 23.82 -39.99 30.40
C ARG A 411 23.91 -40.07 31.93
N LEU A 412 23.16 -39.25 32.66
CA LEU A 412 23.08 -39.32 34.11
C LEU A 412 22.54 -40.68 34.57
N LEU A 413 21.50 -41.20 33.90
CA LEU A 413 20.95 -42.52 34.21
C LEU A 413 21.99 -43.64 34.00
N GLN A 414 22.74 -43.60 32.89
CA GLN A 414 23.81 -44.56 32.64
C GLN A 414 24.94 -44.47 33.68
N GLU A 415 25.34 -43.25 34.07
CA GLU A 415 26.38 -43.03 35.06
C GLU A 415 25.96 -43.54 36.45
N MET A 416 24.71 -43.34 36.83
CA MET A 416 24.17 -43.87 38.08
C MET A 416 24.15 -45.40 38.09
N ALA A 417 23.75 -46.05 36.99
CA ALA A 417 23.84 -47.51 36.87
C ALA A 417 25.29 -48.02 36.91
N ARG A 418 26.24 -47.26 36.34
CA ARG A 418 27.67 -47.60 36.44
C ARG A 418 28.14 -47.59 37.89
N ARG A 419 27.76 -46.56 38.67
CA ARG A 419 28.10 -46.45 40.09
C ARG A 419 27.49 -47.57 40.93
N GLU A 420 26.26 -47.96 40.60
CA GLU A 420 25.60 -49.08 41.26
C GLU A 420 26.33 -50.41 41.03
N ARG A 421 26.72 -50.71 39.78
CA ARG A 421 27.50 -51.92 39.46
C ARG A 421 28.84 -51.94 40.17
N TYR A 422 29.57 -50.81 40.15
CA TYR A 422 30.85 -50.71 40.84
C TYR A 422 30.70 -50.94 42.35
N ARG A 423 29.63 -50.42 42.95
CA ARG A 423 29.33 -50.65 44.37
C ARG A 423 29.04 -52.13 44.64
N ALA A 424 28.20 -52.76 43.83
CA ALA A 424 27.88 -54.18 43.96
C ALA A 424 29.14 -55.07 43.84
N GLU A 425 30.01 -54.77 42.87
CA GLU A 425 31.30 -55.47 42.69
C GLU A 425 32.22 -55.30 43.92
N MET A 426 32.28 -54.09 44.49
CA MET A 426 33.06 -53.82 45.69
C MET A 426 32.47 -54.51 46.93
N GLU A 427 31.14 -54.51 47.09
CA GLU A 427 30.44 -55.20 48.17
C GLU A 427 30.64 -56.71 48.09
N GLU A 428 30.58 -57.31 46.89
CA GLU A 428 30.89 -58.71 46.65
C GLU A 428 32.34 -59.05 47.02
N MET A 429 33.29 -58.20 46.65
CA MET A 429 34.70 -58.38 47.01
C MET A 429 34.92 -58.32 48.52
N VAL A 430 34.32 -57.33 49.21
CA VAL A 430 34.40 -57.20 50.67
C VAL A 430 33.74 -58.40 51.35
N HIS A 431 32.57 -58.83 50.87
CA HIS A 431 31.89 -60.02 51.38
C HIS A 431 32.77 -61.26 51.26
N GLY A 432 33.34 -61.51 50.07
CA GLY A 432 34.27 -62.62 49.86
C GLY A 432 35.58 -62.50 50.63
N MET A 433 36.00 -61.30 51.07
CA MET A 433 37.11 -61.14 52.01
C MET A 433 36.70 -61.46 53.45
N VAL A 434 35.52 -61.02 53.91
CA VAL A 434 34.97 -61.36 55.23
C VAL A 434 34.80 -62.87 55.35
N GLU A 435 34.19 -63.53 54.36
CA GLU A 435 34.01 -64.98 54.35
C GLU A 435 35.35 -65.73 54.44
N ARG A 436 36.37 -65.28 53.68
CA ARG A 436 37.71 -65.88 53.75
C ARG A 436 38.34 -65.71 55.14
N LEU A 437 38.20 -64.55 55.78
CA LEU A 437 38.72 -64.30 57.13
C LEU A 437 37.99 -65.13 58.19
N GLU A 438 36.67 -65.25 58.09
CA GLU A 438 35.87 -66.09 58.98
C GLU A 438 36.25 -67.57 58.82
N ARG A 439 36.45 -68.06 57.59
CA ARG A 439 36.96 -69.42 57.34
C ARG A 439 38.34 -69.66 57.96
N TYR A 440 39.29 -68.74 57.80
CA TYR A 440 40.60 -68.85 58.44
C TYR A 440 40.50 -68.86 59.98
N ARG A 441 39.59 -68.06 60.54
CA ARG A 441 39.34 -68.05 61.98
C ARG A 441 38.76 -69.37 62.46
N ASP A 442 37.84 -69.97 61.71
CA ASP A 442 37.24 -71.26 62.05
C ASP A 442 38.27 -72.39 61.99
N GLU A 443 39.15 -72.39 60.98
CA GLU A 443 40.30 -73.32 60.88
C GLU A 443 41.28 -73.17 62.06
N GLU A 444 41.59 -71.95 62.49
CA GLU A 444 42.43 -71.68 63.66
C GLU A 444 41.74 -72.09 64.97
N THR A 445 40.44 -71.83 65.10
CA THR A 445 39.63 -72.25 66.26
C THR A 445 39.61 -73.76 66.38
N GLN A 446 39.43 -74.47 65.26
CA GLN A 446 39.49 -75.93 65.20
C GLN A 446 40.86 -76.45 65.63
N ARG A 447 41.97 -75.87 65.11
CA ARG A 447 43.33 -76.26 65.49
C ARG A 447 43.62 -76.01 66.97
N ARG A 448 43.18 -74.88 67.54
CA ARG A 448 43.30 -74.60 68.98
C ARG A 448 42.47 -75.57 69.82
N HIS A 449 41.27 -75.92 69.37
CA HIS A 449 40.43 -76.90 70.04
C HIS A 449 41.03 -78.31 70.01
N GLU A 450 41.59 -78.74 68.87
CA GLU A 450 42.32 -80.01 68.75
C GLU A 450 43.54 -80.05 69.66
N PHE A 451 44.33 -78.98 69.69
CA PHE A 451 45.47 -78.84 70.60
C PHE A 451 45.04 -78.95 72.08
N PHE A 452 44.00 -78.22 72.47
CA PHE A 452 43.50 -78.24 73.84
C PHE A 452 42.90 -79.59 74.23
N THR A 453 42.24 -80.28 73.29
CA THR A 453 41.70 -81.64 73.52
C THR A 453 42.81 -82.67 73.71
N GLN A 454 43.94 -82.53 73.01
CA GLN A 454 45.06 -83.48 73.06
C GLN A 454 45.97 -83.24 74.27
N GLU A 455 46.30 -81.99 74.58
CA GLU A 455 47.35 -81.62 75.54
C GLU A 455 46.81 -80.85 76.77
N GLY A 456 45.55 -80.38 76.74
CA GLY A 456 45.00 -79.49 77.76
C GLY A 456 44.89 -80.11 79.15
N GLU A 457 44.69 -81.43 79.27
CA GLU A 457 44.66 -82.13 80.57
C GLU A 457 46.00 -82.07 81.32
N PHE A 458 47.10 -81.83 80.60
CA PHE A 458 48.45 -81.79 81.15
C PHE A 458 49.00 -80.36 81.33
N ILE A 459 48.23 -79.33 80.95
CA ILE A 459 48.63 -77.92 81.01
C ILE A 459 47.85 -77.24 82.15
N PRO A 460 48.50 -76.87 83.27
CA PRO A 460 47.87 -76.09 84.33
C PRO A 460 47.38 -74.73 83.79
N GLU A 461 46.18 -74.31 84.18
CA GLU A 461 45.54 -73.06 83.71
C GLU A 461 46.42 -71.81 83.95
N ASP A 462 47.27 -71.82 84.98
CA ASP A 462 48.16 -70.71 85.35
C ASP A 462 49.38 -70.55 84.42
N LEU A 463 49.71 -71.55 83.60
CA LEU A 463 50.92 -71.51 82.74
C LEU A 463 50.76 -70.54 81.57
N CYS A 464 49.55 -70.45 81.00
CA CYS A 464 49.21 -69.52 79.93
C CYS A 464 47.72 -69.14 80.02
N PRO A 465 47.38 -68.02 80.66
CA PRO A 465 45.99 -67.58 80.84
C PRO A 465 45.21 -67.34 79.53
N PHE A 466 45.93 -67.14 78.43
CA PHE A 466 45.37 -66.83 77.11
C PHE A 466 45.21 -68.07 76.22
N VAL A 467 45.51 -69.28 76.72
CA VAL A 467 45.47 -70.51 75.92
C VAL A 467 44.06 -70.84 75.39
N THR A 468 43.02 -70.32 76.06
CA THR A 468 41.60 -70.47 75.68
C THR A 468 41.04 -69.26 74.94
N ASP A 469 41.85 -68.23 74.68
CA ASP A 469 41.36 -67.02 74.01
C ASP A 469 40.93 -67.33 72.57
N PRO A 470 39.76 -66.83 72.13
CA PRO A 470 39.32 -66.99 70.75
C PRO A 470 40.26 -66.23 69.79
N PRO A 471 40.43 -66.72 68.54
CA PRO A 471 41.25 -66.01 67.56
C PRO A 471 40.68 -64.61 67.24
N ALA A 472 41.56 -63.65 66.96
CA ALA A 472 41.17 -62.27 66.69
C ALA A 472 40.20 -62.16 65.50
N ARG A 473 39.12 -61.39 65.66
CA ARG A 473 38.13 -61.13 64.61
C ARG A 473 38.43 -59.82 63.90
N TRP A 474 38.53 -59.89 62.57
CA TRP A 474 38.71 -58.72 61.71
C TRP A 474 37.37 -58.37 61.04
N SER A 475 37.07 -57.08 60.94
CA SER A 475 35.85 -56.59 60.28
C SER A 475 36.18 -55.43 59.35
N PHE A 476 35.47 -55.35 58.23
CA PHE A 476 35.53 -54.22 57.31
C PHE A 476 34.27 -53.37 57.50
N ALA A 477 34.43 -52.05 57.50
CA ALA A 477 33.33 -51.10 57.55
C ALA A 477 33.45 -50.13 56.36
N ASN A 478 32.35 -49.90 55.65
CA ASN A 478 32.29 -48.85 54.63
C ASN A 478 32.17 -47.49 55.33
N THR A 479 33.14 -46.60 55.10
CA THR A 479 33.16 -45.24 55.66
C THR A 479 32.59 -44.18 54.72
N GLY A 480 32.12 -44.56 53.53
CA GLY A 480 31.57 -43.66 52.53
C GLY A 480 30.06 -43.47 52.66
N GLU A 481 29.61 -42.22 52.54
CA GLU A 481 28.20 -41.86 52.30
C GLU A 481 27.88 -42.03 50.81
N ASP A 482 27.74 -43.27 50.34
CA ASP A 482 27.16 -43.52 49.02
C ASP A 482 25.73 -44.04 49.20
N ASP A 483 24.76 -43.15 49.03
CA ASP A 483 23.34 -43.51 49.03
C ASP A 483 23.10 -44.45 47.84
N GLY A 484 22.96 -45.74 48.12
CA GLY A 484 22.72 -46.81 47.15
C GLY A 484 21.40 -46.66 46.41
N ARG A 485 21.32 -45.70 45.48
CA ARG A 485 20.15 -45.43 44.66
C ARG A 485 20.10 -46.41 43.51
N VAL A 486 19.18 -47.36 43.58
CA VAL A 486 18.90 -48.35 42.53
C VAL A 486 18.09 -47.71 41.42
N ILE A 487 18.53 -47.86 40.16
CA ILE A 487 17.78 -47.41 38.99
C ILE A 487 17.10 -48.60 38.32
N ALA A 488 15.80 -48.48 38.07
CA ALA A 488 15.02 -49.50 37.37
C ALA A 488 15.53 -49.73 35.94
N GLU A 489 15.71 -50.99 35.56
CA GLU A 489 16.29 -51.40 34.26
C GLU A 489 15.51 -50.86 33.04
N GLY A 490 14.20 -50.71 33.16
CA GLY A 490 13.36 -50.12 32.11
C GLY A 490 13.72 -48.68 31.74
N LEU A 491 14.23 -47.88 32.69
CA LEU A 491 14.68 -46.50 32.42
C LEU A 491 16.06 -46.46 31.76
N LEU A 492 16.89 -47.47 32.03
CA LEU A 492 18.20 -47.59 31.40
C LEU A 492 18.07 -47.97 29.92
N GLU A 493 17.06 -48.76 29.57
CA GLU A 493 16.75 -49.10 28.18
C GLU A 493 16.20 -47.89 27.40
N GLU A 494 15.32 -47.11 28.03
CA GLU A 494 14.84 -45.86 27.47
C GLU A 494 15.98 -44.83 27.28
N ALA A 495 16.88 -44.72 28.26
CA ALA A 495 18.07 -43.88 28.16
C ALA A 495 19.01 -44.31 27.02
N ARG A 496 19.14 -45.60 26.74
CA ARG A 496 19.91 -46.11 25.59
C ARG A 496 19.24 -45.71 24.27
N ARG A 497 17.93 -45.90 24.13
CA ARG A 497 17.19 -45.48 22.93
C ARG A 497 17.34 -43.99 22.66
N ILE A 498 17.23 -43.14 23.68
CA ILE A 498 17.40 -41.69 23.55
C ILE A 498 18.80 -41.31 23.02
N LEU A 499 19.82 -42.09 23.36
CA LEU A 499 21.21 -41.87 22.91
C LEU A 499 21.50 -42.49 21.54
N GLU A 500 20.70 -43.47 21.11
CA GLU A 500 20.79 -44.12 19.79
C GLU A 500 19.98 -43.36 18.71
N ASP A 501 18.86 -42.73 19.08
CA ASP A 501 17.99 -41.94 18.19
C ASP A 501 18.51 -40.52 17.93
N THR A 502 19.61 -40.09 18.55
CA THR A 502 20.24 -38.78 18.36
C THR A 502 21.61 -38.87 17.75
#